data_AF-A0A2X0XDT7-F1
#
_entry.id   AF-A0A2X0XDT7-F1
#
_cell.length_a   1.000
_cell.length_b   1.000
_cell.length_c   1.000
_cell.angle_alpha   90.00
_cell.angle_beta   90.00
_cell.angle_gamma   90.00
#
_symmetry.space_group_name_H-M   'P 1'
#
loop_
_entity.id
_entity.type
_entity.pdbx_description
1 polymer ?
#
loop_
_entity_poly.entity_id
_entity_poly.type
_entity_poly.pdbx_seq_one_letter_code
_entity_poly.pdbx_strand_id
1 'polypeptide(L)'
;MTKKVLLIIVEGQTEQIILEDYLDAHFANSTIRFDVQREDILTKWDAHKRIPNIKNSVVRVIQSYLEKYKFLANDLTAVVHITDADGCFIAPECVKVDERIEQNLFYTEDAILVKSDKRKEQIEQRNDMKAKNARILIANDHFSINRMKVPYQLFYFSTNLEHVLWNERNEIPTEKIQKADEFMDNLTCTIEEYLSTYLPVSSELSYREKIKKSWSFLMEGCHSLHRGTNVPLLFEMIKTDVK
;
A
#
# COMPACT_ATOMS: atom_id res chain seq x y z
N MET A 1 -0.63 -30.96 -8.36
CA MET A 1 -0.47 -29.72 -9.14
C MET A 1 -0.14 -28.61 -8.18
N THR A 2 0.92 -27.85 -8.43
CA THR A 2 1.22 -26.61 -7.69
C THR A 2 0.10 -25.61 -7.96
N LYS A 3 -0.45 -25.00 -6.92
CA LYS A 3 -1.40 -23.91 -7.10
C LYS A 3 -0.61 -22.69 -7.57
N LYS A 4 -1.18 -21.83 -8.41
CA LYS A 4 -0.59 -20.53 -8.71
C LYS A 4 -1.29 -19.52 -7.83
N VAL A 5 -0.63 -19.02 -6.80
CA VAL A 5 -1.21 -18.09 -5.82
C VAL A 5 -0.54 -16.74 -5.93
N LEU A 6 -1.33 -15.68 -6.11
CA LEU A 6 -0.88 -14.31 -5.92
C LEU A 6 -1.36 -13.85 -4.53
N LEU A 7 -0.42 -13.70 -3.61
CA LEU A 7 -0.71 -13.21 -2.27
C LEU A 7 -0.64 -11.69 -2.26
N ILE A 8 -1.72 -11.03 -1.87
CA ILE A 8 -1.83 -9.57 -1.81
C ILE A 8 -1.99 -9.16 -0.35
N ILE A 9 -0.97 -8.50 0.18
CA ILE A 9 -0.94 -7.97 1.54
C ILE A 9 -1.44 -6.52 1.49
N VAL A 10 -2.47 -6.23 2.27
CA VAL A 10 -3.09 -4.89 2.35
C VAL A 10 -3.32 -4.49 3.81
N GLU A 11 -3.36 -3.19 4.06
CA GLU A 11 -3.55 -2.64 5.40
C GLU A 11 -5.02 -2.80 5.86
N GLY A 12 -5.98 -2.53 4.97
CA GLY A 12 -7.41 -2.48 5.25
C GLY A 12 -8.27 -3.39 4.36
N GLN A 13 -9.53 -3.54 4.75
CA GLN A 13 -10.51 -4.33 4.00
C GLN A 13 -10.99 -3.60 2.73
N THR A 14 -10.91 -2.28 2.72
CA THR A 14 -11.27 -1.43 1.58
C THR A 14 -10.46 -1.77 0.34
N GLU A 15 -9.15 -2.00 0.45
CA GLU A 15 -8.35 -2.41 -0.71
C GLU A 15 -8.80 -3.76 -1.28
N GLN A 16 -9.25 -4.70 -0.43
CA GLN A 16 -9.80 -5.96 -0.90
C GLN A 16 -11.11 -5.74 -1.67
N ILE A 17 -12.07 -4.99 -1.10
CA ILE A 17 -13.36 -4.66 -1.74
C ILE A 17 -13.15 -4.05 -3.13
N ILE A 18 -12.20 -3.14 -3.24
CA ILE A 18 -11.95 -2.38 -4.48
C ILE A 18 -11.26 -3.23 -5.56
N LEU A 19 -10.39 -4.17 -5.17
CA LEU A 19 -9.48 -4.83 -6.11
C LEU A 19 -9.81 -6.31 -6.39
N GLU A 20 -10.49 -7.01 -5.47
CA GLU A 20 -10.65 -8.47 -5.53
C GLU A 20 -11.39 -8.93 -6.79
N ASP A 21 -12.58 -8.39 -7.06
CA ASP A 21 -13.40 -8.79 -8.20
C ASP A 21 -12.68 -8.59 -9.54
N TYR A 22 -12.00 -7.45 -9.70
CA TYR A 22 -11.24 -7.16 -10.91
C TYR A 22 -10.06 -8.13 -11.07
N LEU A 23 -9.31 -8.38 -9.99
CA LEU A 23 -8.16 -9.29 -10.04
C LEU A 23 -8.57 -10.73 -10.30
N ASP A 24 -9.66 -11.21 -9.69
CA ASP A 24 -10.20 -12.55 -9.93
C ASP A 24 -10.68 -12.72 -11.38
N ALA A 25 -11.36 -11.70 -11.95
CA ALA A 25 -11.80 -11.72 -13.34
C ALA A 25 -10.64 -11.73 -14.35
N HIS A 26 -9.57 -11.01 -14.05
CA HIS A 26 -8.46 -10.81 -15.00
C HIS A 26 -7.26 -11.74 -14.78
N PHE A 27 -7.20 -12.50 -13.68
CA PHE A 27 -6.11 -13.45 -13.37
C PHE A 27 -6.58 -14.89 -13.18
N ALA A 28 -7.49 -15.36 -14.04
CA ALA A 28 -8.18 -16.66 -13.96
C ALA A 28 -7.30 -17.92 -13.81
N ASN A 29 -6.01 -17.85 -14.19
CA ASN A 29 -5.07 -18.98 -14.09
C ASN A 29 -4.38 -19.10 -12.73
N SER A 30 -4.67 -18.18 -11.81
CA SER A 30 -4.13 -18.16 -10.46
C SER A 30 -5.22 -17.84 -9.46
N THR A 31 -4.99 -18.25 -8.22
CA THR A 31 -5.83 -17.92 -7.08
C THR A 31 -5.36 -16.60 -6.48
N ILE A 32 -6.21 -15.58 -6.50
CA ILE A 32 -5.98 -14.35 -5.74
C ILE A 32 -6.26 -14.60 -4.26
N ARG A 33 -5.40 -14.07 -3.41
CA ARG A 33 -5.50 -14.22 -1.97
C ARG A 33 -5.13 -12.92 -1.27
N PHE A 34 -6.12 -12.26 -0.69
CA PHE A 34 -5.90 -11.11 0.18
C PHE A 34 -5.54 -11.54 1.60
N ASP A 35 -4.54 -10.88 2.18
CA ASP A 35 -4.16 -10.96 3.58
C ASP A 35 -4.29 -9.58 4.24
N VAL A 36 -5.51 -9.27 4.68
CA VAL A 36 -5.87 -7.99 5.31
C VAL A 36 -5.30 -7.93 6.72
N GLN A 37 -4.28 -7.08 6.92
CA GLN A 37 -3.52 -7.02 8.17
C GLN A 37 -4.22 -6.27 9.30
N ARG A 38 -5.06 -5.28 8.96
CA ARG A 38 -5.75 -4.35 9.90
C ARG A 38 -4.83 -3.46 10.72
N GLU A 39 -3.54 -3.46 10.38
CA GLU A 39 -2.48 -2.66 11.00
C GLU A 39 -1.38 -2.41 9.95
N ASP A 40 -0.74 -1.26 10.03
CA ASP A 40 0.36 -0.88 9.13
C ASP A 40 1.65 -1.65 9.48
N ILE A 41 2.03 -2.61 8.63
CA ILE A 41 3.26 -3.43 8.80
C ILE A 41 4.50 -2.54 8.86
N LEU A 42 4.53 -1.42 8.13
CA LEU A 42 5.71 -0.55 8.02
C LEU A 42 5.93 0.30 9.27
N THR A 43 4.97 0.37 10.19
CA THR A 43 5.09 1.17 11.41
C THR A 43 4.86 0.41 12.72
N LYS A 44 4.78 -0.93 12.68
CA LYS A 44 4.66 -1.74 13.91
C LYS A 44 5.86 -1.56 14.84
N TRP A 45 5.59 -1.10 16.06
CA TRP A 45 6.56 -0.98 17.13
C TRP A 45 6.64 -2.28 17.95
N ASP A 46 7.83 -2.86 18.10
CA ASP A 46 8.05 -3.96 19.05
C ASP A 46 8.44 -3.38 20.43
N ALA A 47 7.50 -3.43 21.38
CA ALA A 47 7.68 -2.99 22.76
C ALA A 47 8.80 -3.74 23.51
N HIS A 48 9.22 -4.92 23.04
CA HIS A 48 10.28 -5.74 23.61
C HIS A 48 11.68 -5.47 23.03
N LYS A 49 11.88 -4.33 22.33
CA LYS A 49 13.19 -3.85 21.82
C LYS A 49 13.90 -4.73 20.79
N ARG A 50 13.27 -5.78 20.27
CA ARG A 50 13.72 -6.42 19.03
C ARG A 50 12.84 -5.92 17.91
N ILE A 51 13.14 -4.76 17.32
CA ILE A 51 12.49 -4.38 16.07
C ILE A 51 12.80 -5.50 15.07
N PRO A 52 11.85 -6.35 14.65
CA PRO A 52 12.11 -7.20 13.51
C PRO A 52 12.31 -6.24 12.35
N ASN A 53 13.48 -6.31 11.70
CA ASN A 53 13.71 -5.60 10.44
C ASN A 53 12.49 -5.85 9.53
N ILE A 54 11.97 -4.81 8.87
CA ILE A 54 10.78 -4.87 8.01
C ILE A 54 10.74 -6.10 7.11
N LYS A 55 11.89 -6.55 6.58
CA LYS A 55 11.97 -7.78 5.78
C LYS A 55 11.51 -9.02 6.55
N ASN A 56 11.92 -9.17 7.81
CA ASN A 56 11.48 -10.26 8.67
C ASN A 56 9.99 -10.15 9.02
N SER A 57 9.48 -8.93 9.20
CA SER A 57 8.05 -8.71 9.44
C SER A 57 7.21 -9.19 8.26
N VAL A 58 7.59 -8.82 7.04
CA VAL A 58 6.90 -9.28 5.82
C VAL A 58 7.04 -10.80 5.64
N VAL A 59 8.23 -11.38 5.88
CA VAL A 59 8.40 -12.85 5.84
C VAL A 59 7.47 -13.55 6.83
N ARG A 60 7.33 -13.03 8.06
CA ARG A 60 6.40 -13.59 9.05
C ARG A 60 4.96 -13.52 8.59
N VAL A 61 4.53 -12.40 8.02
CA VAL A 61 3.18 -12.24 7.45
C VAL A 61 2.95 -13.31 6.38
N ILE A 62 3.86 -13.44 5.41
CA ILE A 62 3.77 -14.45 4.34
C ILE A 62 3.71 -15.87 4.94
N GLN A 63 4.62 -16.20 5.87
CA GLN A 63 4.66 -17.53 6.48
C GLN A 63 3.39 -17.85 7.28
N SER A 64 2.92 -16.91 8.09
CA SER A 64 1.67 -17.07 8.85
C SER A 64 0.47 -17.30 7.93
N TYR A 65 0.40 -16.60 6.79
CA TYR A 65 -0.64 -16.82 5.79
C TYR A 65 -0.56 -18.23 5.20
N LEU A 66 0.62 -18.63 4.72
CA LEU A 66 0.85 -19.96 4.15
C LEU A 66 0.48 -21.08 5.13
N GLU A 67 0.89 -20.96 6.39
CA GLU A 67 0.60 -21.93 7.45
C GLU A 67 -0.90 -22.02 7.77
N LYS A 68 -1.59 -20.88 7.83
CA LYS A 68 -3.03 -20.79 8.11
C LYS A 68 -3.85 -21.46 7.01
N TYR A 69 -3.54 -21.16 5.74
CA TYR A 69 -4.31 -21.62 4.58
C TYR A 69 -3.73 -22.86 3.88
N LYS A 70 -2.68 -23.46 4.47
CA LYS A 70 -2.03 -24.70 4.01
C LYS A 70 -1.49 -24.60 2.58
N PHE A 71 -0.95 -23.43 2.23
CA PHE A 71 -0.19 -23.24 1.00
C PHE A 71 1.28 -23.52 1.22
N LEU A 72 1.97 -23.92 0.17
CA LEU A 72 3.42 -24.08 0.15
C LEU A 72 4.09 -22.85 -0.46
N ALA A 73 5.37 -22.63 -0.15
CA ALA A 73 6.12 -21.52 -0.74
C ALA A 73 6.22 -21.60 -2.27
N ASN A 74 6.22 -22.82 -2.84
CA ASN A 74 6.21 -23.05 -4.28
C ASN A 74 4.82 -22.92 -4.92
N ASP A 75 3.76 -22.72 -4.13
CA ASP A 75 2.45 -22.32 -4.66
C ASP A 75 2.40 -20.80 -4.92
N LEU A 76 3.29 -20.00 -4.32
CA LEU A 76 3.33 -18.56 -4.54
C LEU A 76 3.96 -18.22 -5.90
N THR A 77 3.20 -17.52 -6.74
CA THR A 77 3.70 -16.92 -7.98
C THR A 77 4.40 -15.59 -7.70
N ALA A 78 3.80 -14.77 -6.83
CA ALA A 78 4.40 -13.54 -6.32
C ALA A 78 3.69 -13.12 -5.03
N VAL A 79 4.32 -12.18 -4.31
CA VAL A 79 3.71 -11.43 -3.21
C VAL A 79 3.61 -9.97 -3.61
N VAL A 80 2.41 -9.43 -3.57
CA VAL A 80 2.11 -8.02 -3.76
C VAL A 80 1.83 -7.41 -2.40
N HIS A 81 2.35 -6.23 -2.14
CA HIS A 81 2.06 -5.48 -0.92
C HIS A 81 1.64 -4.07 -1.33
N ILE A 82 0.48 -3.64 -0.85
CA ILE A 82 -0.04 -2.30 -1.08
C ILE A 82 -0.08 -1.59 0.28
N THR A 83 0.49 -0.38 0.34
CA THR A 83 0.59 0.42 1.57
C THR A 83 0.12 1.85 1.32
N ASP A 84 -0.48 2.45 2.33
CA ASP A 84 -0.78 3.88 2.31
C ASP A 84 0.50 4.68 2.58
N ALA A 85 0.75 5.74 1.84
CA ALA A 85 1.95 6.56 2.06
C ALA A 85 1.83 7.39 3.34
N ASP A 86 0.60 7.79 3.71
CA ASP A 86 0.25 8.54 4.90
C ASP A 86 1.13 9.78 5.14
N GLY A 87 1.53 10.46 4.06
CA GLY A 87 2.44 11.60 4.13
C GLY A 87 3.84 11.29 4.66
N CYS A 88 4.30 10.03 4.65
CA CYS A 88 5.54 9.64 5.33
C CYS A 88 6.83 10.24 4.72
N PHE A 89 6.77 10.77 3.50
CA PHE A 89 7.93 11.34 2.81
C PHE A 89 8.03 12.86 2.91
N ILE A 90 7.07 13.53 3.57
CA ILE A 90 7.14 14.99 3.77
C ILE A 90 8.25 15.36 4.75
N ALA A 91 8.72 16.61 4.65
CA ALA A 91 9.67 17.16 5.59
C ALA A 91 9.03 17.33 7.00
N PRO A 92 9.75 17.12 8.11
CA PRO A 92 9.21 17.28 9.47
C PRO A 92 8.52 18.63 9.72
N GLU A 93 8.99 19.68 9.05
CA GLU A 93 8.43 21.03 9.11
C GLU A 93 7.00 21.13 8.54
N CYS A 94 6.60 20.15 7.72
CA CYS A 94 5.25 20.01 7.20
C CYS A 94 4.31 19.32 8.21
N VAL A 95 4.82 18.85 9.36
CA VAL A 95 3.99 18.42 10.49
C VAL A 95 3.82 19.60 11.44
N LYS A 96 2.59 20.09 11.57
CA LYS A 96 2.27 21.35 12.26
C LYS A 96 1.26 21.13 13.38
N VAL A 97 1.41 21.90 14.46
CA VAL A 97 0.43 21.91 15.55
C VAL A 97 -0.67 22.91 15.21
N ASP A 98 -1.91 22.45 15.24
CA ASP A 98 -3.10 23.29 15.17
C ASP A 98 -4.14 22.73 16.14
N GLU A 99 -4.40 23.43 17.23
CA GLU A 99 -5.34 22.97 18.27
C GLU A 99 -6.81 23.05 17.83
N ARG A 100 -7.10 23.73 16.71
CA ARG A 100 -8.45 23.96 16.21
C ARG A 100 -9.01 22.81 15.38
N ILE A 101 -8.16 21.86 14.97
CA ILE A 101 -8.62 20.70 14.19
C ILE A 101 -9.56 19.83 15.03
N GLU A 102 -10.59 19.26 14.40
CA GLU A 102 -11.54 18.40 15.10
C GLU A 102 -10.94 17.03 15.38
N GLN A 103 -10.31 16.43 14.37
CA GLN A 103 -9.65 15.12 14.45
C GLN A 103 -8.26 15.22 15.12
N ASN A 104 -7.75 14.12 15.69
CA ASN A 104 -6.42 14.12 16.33
C ASN A 104 -5.26 14.23 15.33
N LEU A 105 -5.54 13.98 14.05
CA LEU A 105 -4.61 14.06 12.94
C LEU A 105 -5.42 14.47 11.71
N PHE A 106 -4.92 15.42 10.94
CA PHE A 106 -5.63 15.95 9.78
C PHE A 106 -4.66 16.24 8.63
N TYR A 107 -4.86 15.60 7.50
CA TYR A 107 -4.09 15.78 6.28
C TYR A 107 -4.63 16.96 5.48
N THR A 108 -3.72 17.79 4.99
CA THR A 108 -3.98 18.87 4.03
C THR A 108 -3.15 18.61 2.76
N GLU A 109 -3.17 19.54 1.81
CA GLU A 109 -2.37 19.38 0.59
C GLU A 109 -0.86 19.44 0.87
N ASP A 110 -0.44 20.27 1.84
CA ASP A 110 0.95 20.61 2.10
C ASP A 110 1.42 20.32 3.54
N ALA A 111 0.54 19.81 4.40
CA ALA A 111 0.86 19.54 5.81
C ALA A 111 0.04 18.41 6.44
N ILE A 112 0.59 17.84 7.51
CA ILE A 112 -0.14 17.05 8.50
C ILE A 112 -0.34 17.91 9.76
N LEU A 113 -1.58 18.14 10.15
CA LEU A 113 -1.95 18.91 11.32
C LEU A 113 -2.24 17.97 12.51
N VAL A 114 -1.78 18.36 13.69
CA VAL A 114 -1.96 17.61 14.95
C VAL A 114 -2.26 18.55 16.11
N LYS A 115 -2.85 18.03 17.19
CA LYS A 115 -3.30 18.86 18.33
C LYS A 115 -2.23 19.27 19.35
N SER A 116 -1.02 18.70 19.30
CA SER A 116 0.02 18.99 20.29
C SER A 116 1.42 18.67 19.76
N ASP A 117 2.44 19.28 20.35
CA ASP A 117 3.85 19.00 20.06
C ASP A 117 4.20 17.53 20.31
N LYS A 118 3.67 16.94 21.39
CA LYS A 118 3.84 15.51 21.66
C LYS A 118 3.32 14.65 20.50
N ARG A 119 2.16 15.00 19.94
CA ARG A 119 1.61 14.27 18.80
C ARG A 119 2.42 14.53 17.53
N LYS A 120 2.94 15.74 17.34
CA LYS A 120 3.85 16.07 16.24
C LYS A 120 5.08 15.17 16.24
N GLU A 121 5.78 15.07 17.37
CA GLU A 121 6.96 14.19 17.52
C GLU A 121 6.63 12.73 17.19
N GLN A 122 5.46 12.23 17.62
CA GLN A 122 5.01 10.88 17.30
C GLN A 122 4.80 10.66 15.79
N ILE A 123 4.22 11.65 15.10
CA ILE A 123 3.98 11.57 13.66
C ILE A 123 5.29 11.68 12.88
N GLU A 124 6.21 12.55 13.29
CA GLU A 124 7.54 12.65 12.69
C GLU A 124 8.31 11.32 12.82
N GLN A 125 8.32 10.71 14.01
CA GLN A 125 8.95 9.40 14.23
C GLN A 125 8.30 8.29 13.40
N ARG A 126 6.96 8.29 13.35
CA ARG A 126 6.20 7.32 12.56
C ARG A 126 6.50 7.47 11.07
N ASN A 127 6.57 8.70 10.55
CA ASN A 127 6.87 9.00 9.16
C ASN A 127 8.29 8.57 8.79
N ASP A 128 9.28 8.92 9.63
CA ASP A 128 10.67 8.49 9.44
C ASP A 128 10.78 6.95 9.40
N MET A 129 10.11 6.26 10.33
CA MET A 129 10.08 4.79 10.35
C MET A 129 9.42 4.21 9.10
N LYS A 130 8.23 4.69 8.70
CA LYS A 130 7.52 4.21 7.50
C LYS A 130 8.35 4.45 6.26
N ALA A 131 8.92 5.64 6.09
CA ALA A 131 9.74 6.00 4.94
C ALA A 131 11.02 5.14 4.83
N LYS A 132 11.69 4.86 5.97
CA LYS A 132 12.85 3.95 6.00
C LYS A 132 12.45 2.53 5.59
N ASN A 133 11.36 2.01 6.15
CA ASN A 133 10.87 0.68 5.86
C ASN A 133 10.38 0.52 4.41
N ALA A 134 9.66 1.51 3.88
CA ALA A 134 9.26 1.58 2.48
C ALA A 134 10.48 1.52 1.55
N ARG A 135 11.52 2.33 1.79
CA ARG A 135 12.76 2.30 0.96
C ARG A 135 13.43 0.92 0.96
N ILE A 136 13.47 0.23 2.10
CA ILE A 136 14.01 -1.13 2.20
C ILE A 136 13.20 -2.12 1.34
N LEU A 137 11.87 -2.00 1.36
CA LEU A 137 10.96 -2.86 0.61
C LEU A 137 10.96 -2.55 -0.90
N ILE A 138 11.03 -1.27 -1.28
CA ILE A 138 11.16 -0.84 -2.69
C ILE A 138 12.42 -1.39 -3.33
N ALA A 139 13.52 -1.45 -2.58
CA ALA A 139 14.80 -2.00 -3.05
C ALA A 139 14.84 -3.54 -3.02
N ASN A 140 13.77 -4.22 -2.60
CA ASN A 140 13.72 -5.65 -2.43
C ASN A 140 12.75 -6.27 -3.45
N ASP A 141 13.27 -7.01 -4.43
CA ASP A 141 12.48 -7.61 -5.52
C ASP A 141 11.98 -9.03 -5.23
N HIS A 142 12.42 -9.65 -4.13
CA HIS A 142 11.98 -10.99 -3.73
C HIS A 142 12.16 -11.25 -2.24
N PHE A 143 11.40 -12.21 -1.70
CA PHE A 143 11.62 -12.79 -0.38
C PHE A 143 12.07 -14.24 -0.47
N SER A 144 12.94 -14.66 0.45
CA SER A 144 13.32 -16.06 0.60
C SER A 144 12.40 -16.75 1.60
N ILE A 145 11.44 -17.55 1.12
CA ILE A 145 10.46 -18.28 1.94
C ILE A 145 10.76 -19.78 1.81
N ASN A 146 11.15 -20.43 2.92
CA ASN A 146 11.52 -21.86 2.94
C ASN A 146 12.52 -22.24 1.83
N ARG A 147 13.56 -21.42 1.62
CA ARG A 147 14.60 -21.53 0.58
C ARG A 147 14.14 -21.26 -0.87
N MET A 148 12.87 -20.93 -1.09
CA MET A 148 12.36 -20.48 -2.38
C MET A 148 12.45 -18.97 -2.49
N LYS A 149 12.92 -18.47 -3.64
CA LYS A 149 12.83 -17.04 -3.96
C LYS A 149 11.43 -16.76 -4.53
N VAL A 150 10.64 -16.00 -3.80
CA VAL A 150 9.29 -15.58 -4.19
C VAL A 150 9.36 -14.11 -4.62
N PRO A 151 8.98 -13.77 -5.86
CA PRO A 151 8.93 -12.38 -6.32
C PRO A 151 8.10 -11.50 -5.40
N TYR A 152 8.53 -10.25 -5.23
CA TYR A 152 7.85 -9.27 -4.38
C TYR A 152 7.80 -7.90 -5.04
N GLN A 153 6.65 -7.24 -4.92
CA GLN A 153 6.46 -5.87 -5.39
C GLN A 153 5.64 -5.06 -4.37
N LEU A 154 6.15 -3.87 -4.04
CA LEU A 154 5.44 -2.88 -3.23
C LEU A 154 4.78 -1.82 -4.14
N PHE A 155 3.51 -1.55 -3.90
CA PHE A 155 2.71 -0.46 -4.47
C PHE A 155 2.16 0.45 -3.38
N TYR A 156 1.65 1.61 -3.75
CA TYR A 156 1.13 2.59 -2.81
C TYR A 156 -0.16 3.28 -3.25
N PHE A 157 -0.93 3.75 -2.27
CA PHE A 157 -1.82 4.90 -2.41
C PHE A 157 -1.18 6.11 -1.72
N SER A 158 -1.20 7.26 -2.37
CA SER A 158 -0.64 8.50 -1.82
C SER A 158 -1.62 9.10 -0.83
N THR A 159 -1.10 9.51 0.33
CA THR A 159 -1.88 9.64 1.57
C THR A 159 -2.57 8.34 1.96
N ASN A 160 -3.68 8.00 1.31
CA ASN A 160 -4.47 6.79 1.54
C ASN A 160 -5.37 6.46 0.32
N LEU A 161 -5.96 5.28 0.33
CA LEU A 161 -6.90 4.82 -0.69
C LEU A 161 -8.06 5.80 -0.91
N GLU A 162 -8.68 6.29 0.16
CA GLU A 162 -9.91 7.09 0.08
C GLU A 162 -9.68 8.43 -0.62
N HIS A 163 -8.52 9.05 -0.38
CA HIS A 163 -8.10 10.24 -1.11
C HIS A 163 -8.02 9.96 -2.61
N VAL A 164 -7.49 8.80 -3.01
CA VAL A 164 -7.39 8.42 -4.42
C VAL A 164 -8.77 8.10 -5.00
N LEU A 165 -9.66 7.45 -4.27
CA LEU A 165 -10.93 7.00 -4.83
C LEU A 165 -12.01 8.07 -4.87
N TRP A 166 -12.29 8.76 -3.78
CA TRP A 166 -13.38 9.76 -3.71
C TRP A 166 -12.92 11.10 -3.11
N ASN A 167 -11.61 11.37 -3.17
CA ASN A 167 -11.03 12.65 -2.77
C ASN A 167 -11.24 13.01 -1.29
N GLU A 168 -11.36 12.02 -0.42
CA GLU A 168 -11.44 12.22 1.03
C GLU A 168 -10.21 11.66 1.72
N ARG A 169 -9.32 12.54 2.19
CA ARG A 169 -8.05 12.16 2.84
C ARG A 169 -8.15 12.02 4.35
N ASN A 170 -9.19 12.54 4.96
CA ASN A 170 -9.45 12.53 6.41
C ASN A 170 -10.69 11.69 6.73
N GLU A 171 -10.86 10.60 5.99
CA GLU A 171 -12.04 9.74 6.07
C GLU A 171 -12.23 9.16 7.46
N ILE A 172 -13.49 9.16 7.92
CA ILE A 172 -13.84 8.57 9.22
C ILE A 172 -13.73 7.05 9.09
N PRO A 173 -12.95 6.36 9.95
CA PRO A 173 -12.69 4.93 9.80
C PRO A 173 -13.95 4.04 9.72
N THR A 174 -15.03 4.42 10.39
CA THR A 174 -16.30 3.68 10.39
C THR A 174 -17.09 3.79 9.10
N GLU A 175 -16.81 4.79 8.26
CA GLU A 175 -17.53 5.02 6.99
C GLU A 175 -16.83 4.38 5.79
N LYS A 176 -15.56 4.00 5.95
CA LYS A 176 -14.70 3.51 4.87
C LYS A 176 -15.30 2.35 4.06
N ILE A 177 -15.85 1.33 4.73
CA ILE A 177 -16.40 0.15 4.05
C ILE A 177 -17.63 0.51 3.22
N GLN A 178 -18.59 1.23 3.82
CA GLN A 178 -19.80 1.65 3.12
C GLN A 178 -19.48 2.50 1.90
N LYS A 179 -18.56 3.46 2.03
CA LYS A 179 -18.15 4.31 0.91
C LYS A 179 -17.38 3.55 -0.18
N ALA A 180 -16.63 2.51 0.17
CA ALA A 180 -16.00 1.65 -0.81
C ALA A 180 -17.05 0.87 -1.63
N ASP A 181 -18.07 0.32 -0.98
CA ASP A 181 -19.18 -0.36 -1.66
C ASP A 181 -19.95 0.62 -2.57
N GLU A 182 -20.32 1.80 -2.05
CA GLU A 182 -20.99 2.86 -2.82
C GLU A 182 -20.14 3.34 -4.01
N PHE A 183 -18.83 3.45 -3.84
CA PHE A 183 -17.92 3.83 -4.92
C PHE A 183 -17.93 2.77 -6.03
N MET A 184 -17.87 1.48 -5.68
CA MET A 184 -17.88 0.39 -6.67
C MET A 184 -19.22 0.30 -7.40
N ASP A 185 -20.34 0.47 -6.69
CA ASP A 185 -21.69 0.45 -7.30
C ASP A 185 -21.89 1.59 -8.31
N ASN A 186 -21.24 2.73 -8.09
CA ASN A 186 -21.35 3.91 -8.94
C ASN A 186 -20.22 4.04 -9.98
N LEU A 187 -19.23 3.13 -9.97
CA LEU A 187 -18.09 3.20 -10.88
C LEU A 187 -18.52 2.86 -12.32
N THR A 188 -18.32 3.81 -13.23
CA THR A 188 -18.79 3.70 -14.63
C THR A 188 -17.74 3.12 -15.60
N CYS A 189 -16.52 2.93 -15.12
CA CYS A 189 -15.40 2.33 -15.86
C CYS A 189 -14.79 1.19 -15.04
N THR A 190 -13.75 0.53 -15.53
CA THR A 190 -13.03 -0.44 -14.71
C THR A 190 -12.20 0.25 -13.62
N ILE A 191 -11.96 -0.43 -12.50
CA ILE A 191 -11.10 0.09 -11.44
C ILE A 191 -9.67 0.38 -11.95
N GLU A 192 -9.17 -0.41 -12.90
CA GLU A 192 -7.88 -0.15 -13.55
C GLU A 192 -7.88 1.19 -14.29
N GLU A 193 -8.89 1.46 -15.12
CA GLU A 193 -9.00 2.71 -15.87
C GLU A 193 -9.07 3.91 -14.92
N TYR A 194 -9.89 3.79 -13.86
CA TYR A 194 -10.03 4.83 -12.86
C TYR A 194 -8.69 5.14 -12.16
N LEU A 195 -8.04 4.12 -11.59
CA LEU A 195 -6.78 4.29 -10.87
C LEU A 195 -5.66 4.78 -11.80
N SER A 196 -5.68 4.41 -13.09
CA SER A 196 -4.69 4.85 -14.08
C SER A 196 -4.69 6.37 -14.28
N THR A 197 -5.80 7.06 -14.02
CA THR A 197 -5.86 8.54 -14.07
C THR A 197 -5.03 9.22 -12.97
N TYR A 198 -4.65 8.48 -11.93
CA TYR A 198 -3.86 8.95 -10.78
C TYR A 198 -2.43 8.41 -10.77
N LEU A 199 -1.99 7.75 -11.84
CA LEU A 199 -0.62 7.28 -12.00
C LEU A 199 0.32 8.43 -12.38
N PRO A 200 1.31 8.81 -11.54
CA PRO A 200 2.10 10.02 -11.76
C PRO A 200 3.29 9.82 -12.72
N VAL A 201 3.12 8.97 -13.74
CA VAL A 201 4.17 8.66 -14.72
C VAL A 201 3.60 8.45 -16.11
N SER A 202 4.38 8.77 -17.15
CA SER A 202 3.99 8.56 -18.55
C SER A 202 3.77 7.07 -18.87
N SER A 203 2.74 6.78 -19.67
CA SER A 203 2.41 5.44 -20.17
C SER A 203 3.47 4.88 -21.12
N GLU A 204 4.28 5.73 -21.75
CA GLU A 204 5.32 5.37 -22.73
C GLU A 204 6.57 4.74 -22.09
N LEU A 205 6.73 4.86 -20.78
CA LEU A 205 7.87 4.31 -20.05
C LEU A 205 7.80 2.78 -19.96
N SER A 206 8.93 2.11 -19.80
CA SER A 206 8.92 0.69 -19.45
C SER A 206 8.34 0.46 -18.05
N TYR A 207 7.79 -0.73 -17.78
CA TYR A 207 7.26 -1.10 -16.46
C TYR A 207 8.24 -0.76 -15.31
N ARG A 208 9.51 -1.15 -15.46
CA ARG A 208 10.55 -0.90 -14.45
C ARG A 208 10.81 0.59 -14.23
N GLU A 209 10.74 1.39 -15.29
CA GLU A 209 10.87 2.85 -15.19
C GLU A 209 9.64 3.48 -14.53
N LYS A 210 8.42 3.00 -14.83
CA LYS A 210 7.18 3.46 -14.18
C LYS A 210 7.22 3.21 -12.68
N ILE A 211 7.63 2.00 -12.25
CA ILE A 211 7.81 1.68 -10.82
C ILE A 211 8.83 2.62 -10.17
N LYS A 212 10.02 2.77 -10.77
CA LYS A 212 11.08 3.62 -10.20
C LYS A 212 10.66 5.09 -10.11
N LYS A 213 10.08 5.64 -11.19
CA LYS A 213 9.71 7.05 -11.27
C LYS A 213 8.50 7.38 -10.40
N SER A 214 7.51 6.49 -10.28
CA SER A 214 6.35 6.72 -9.41
C SER A 214 6.76 6.83 -7.94
N TRP A 215 7.63 5.93 -7.46
CA TRP A 215 8.20 6.05 -6.11
C TRP A 215 9.06 7.31 -5.95
N SER A 216 9.86 7.67 -6.96
CA SER A 216 10.67 8.90 -6.90
C SER A 216 9.78 10.14 -6.82
N PHE A 217 8.70 10.19 -7.59
CA PHE A 217 7.70 11.25 -7.55
C PHE A 217 7.05 11.35 -6.17
N LEU A 218 6.58 10.24 -5.60
CA LEU A 218 5.95 10.21 -4.27
C LEU A 218 6.87 10.76 -3.16
N MET A 219 8.18 10.49 -3.26
CA MET A 219 9.18 10.91 -2.27
C MET A 219 9.59 12.38 -2.37
N GLU A 220 9.13 13.11 -3.38
CA GLU A 220 9.51 14.50 -3.62
C GLU A 220 8.54 15.47 -2.96
N GLY A 221 9.08 16.41 -2.16
CA GLY A 221 8.31 17.49 -1.54
C GLY A 221 7.12 16.98 -0.72
N CYS A 222 5.92 17.46 -1.05
CA CYS A 222 4.66 17.07 -0.41
C CYS A 222 3.86 16.04 -1.22
N HIS A 223 4.44 15.43 -2.26
CA HIS A 223 3.66 14.55 -3.15
C HIS A 223 3.02 13.35 -2.44
N SER A 224 3.59 12.87 -1.33
CA SER A 224 2.96 11.83 -0.48
C SER A 224 1.68 12.27 0.26
N LEU A 225 1.30 13.55 0.17
CA LEU A 225 0.03 14.11 0.62
C LEU A 225 -0.97 14.33 -0.53
N HIS A 226 -0.48 14.41 -1.76
CA HIS A 226 -1.29 14.67 -2.95
C HIS A 226 -1.98 13.40 -3.42
N ARG A 227 -3.00 13.55 -4.27
CA ARG A 227 -3.76 12.42 -4.81
C ARG A 227 -2.95 11.70 -5.89
N GLY A 228 -2.67 10.42 -5.68
CA GLY A 228 -1.86 9.62 -6.61
C GLY A 228 -1.71 8.16 -6.18
N THR A 229 -1.41 7.28 -7.12
CA THR A 229 -1.14 5.86 -6.82
C THR A 229 -0.26 5.24 -7.89
N ASN A 230 0.42 4.15 -7.58
CA ASN A 230 1.03 3.28 -8.60
C ASN A 230 0.43 1.88 -8.66
N VAL A 231 -0.70 1.64 -7.97
CA VAL A 231 -1.45 0.37 -8.02
C VAL A 231 -1.87 -0.04 -9.43
N PRO A 232 -2.13 0.85 -10.41
CA PRO A 232 -2.36 0.42 -11.80
C PRO A 232 -1.27 -0.47 -12.39
N LEU A 233 -0.02 -0.30 -11.92
CA LEU A 233 1.11 -1.12 -12.34
C LEU A 233 1.00 -2.57 -11.85
N LEU A 234 0.21 -2.87 -10.80
CA LEU A 234 -0.16 -4.23 -10.43
C LEU A 234 -0.85 -4.96 -11.59
N PHE A 235 -1.80 -4.30 -12.25
CA PHE A 235 -2.52 -4.88 -13.36
C PHE A 235 -1.60 -5.10 -14.57
N GLU A 236 -0.68 -4.16 -14.83
CA GLU A 236 0.36 -4.32 -15.86
C GLU A 236 1.25 -5.53 -15.55
N MET A 237 1.76 -5.66 -14.31
CA MET A 237 2.58 -6.78 -13.85
C MET A 237 1.91 -8.12 -14.12
N ILE A 238 0.64 -8.24 -13.72
CA ILE A 238 -0.16 -9.45 -13.86
C ILE A 238 -0.42 -9.79 -15.33
N LYS A 239 -0.68 -8.79 -16.18
CA LYS A 239 -0.92 -8.99 -17.62
C LYS A 239 0.35 -9.35 -18.38
N THR A 240 1.50 -8.79 -18.01
CA THR A 240 2.78 -9.07 -18.67
C THR A 240 3.38 -10.41 -18.29
N ASP A 241 3.10 -10.92 -17.09
CA ASP A 241 3.47 -12.26 -16.64
C ASP A 241 2.53 -13.37 -17.18
N VAL A 242 1.58 -13.02 -18.05
CA VAL A 242 0.97 -13.94 -19.02
C VAL A 242 1.91 -14.09 -20.23
N LYS A 243 3.12 -14.59 -20.00
CA LYS A 243 3.98 -15.20 -21.02
C LYS A 243 4.77 -16.36 -20.43
#